data_AF-A0A946KZR2-F1
#
_entry.id   AF-A0A946KZR2-F1
#
_cell.length_a   1.000
_cell.length_b   1.000
_cell.length_c   1.000
_cell.angle_alpha   90.00
_cell.angle_beta   90.00
_cell.angle_gamma   90.00
#
_symmetry.space_group_name_H-M   'P 1'
#
loop_
_entity.id
_entity.type
_entity.pdbx_description
1 polymer ?
#
loop_
_entity_poly.entity_id
_entity_poly.type
_entity_poly.pdbx_seq_one_letter_code
_entity_poly.pdbx_strand_id
1 'polypeptide(L)'
;MLNYTYVPHELAEENQAIKILKGKYKNIVFTFGRVSFYEVDDSPHIKFDYTVLEGNDPDNEDFNNILGDVVVDILEREFKENANGVLVDNADYRENNT
;
A
#
# COMPACT_ATOMS: atom_id res chain seq x y z
N MET A 1 -8.00 7.25 11.93
CA MET A 1 -6.59 7.64 11.68
C MET A 1 -5.74 6.39 11.73
N LEU A 2 -5.11 6.05 10.61
CA LEU A 2 -4.17 4.94 10.53
C LEU A 2 -2.98 5.22 11.47
N ASN A 3 -2.51 4.20 12.18
CA ASN A 3 -1.43 4.34 13.16
C ASN A 3 -0.34 3.32 12.82
N TYR A 4 0.64 3.75 12.05
CA TYR A 4 1.82 2.99 11.69
C TYR A 4 3.07 3.88 11.77
N THR A 5 4.26 3.28 11.72
CA THR A 5 5.54 4.00 11.63
C THR A 5 6.51 3.21 10.75
N TYR A 6 7.49 3.91 10.17
CA TYR A 6 8.64 3.27 9.59
C TYR A 6 9.58 2.75 10.68
N VAL A 7 10.15 1.58 10.47
CA VAL A 7 11.15 0.95 11.34
C VAL A 7 12.29 0.38 10.49
N PRO A 8 13.54 0.43 10.98
CA PRO A 8 14.62 -0.27 10.30
C PRO A 8 14.43 -1.78 10.41
N HIS A 9 14.63 -2.52 9.32
CA HIS A 9 14.57 -3.99 9.34
C HIS A 9 15.52 -4.60 8.31
N GLU A 10 16.36 -5.55 8.72
CA GLU A 10 17.45 -6.12 7.92
C GLU A 10 16.99 -6.93 6.68
N LEU A 11 15.80 -7.52 6.77
CA LEU A 11 15.17 -8.25 5.65
C LEU A 11 14.37 -7.34 4.69
N ALA A 12 14.25 -6.04 4.99
CA ALA A 12 13.52 -5.11 4.16
C ALA A 12 14.43 -4.48 3.10
N GLU A 13 13.86 -4.19 1.93
CA GLU A 13 14.53 -3.35 0.95
C GLU A 13 14.83 -1.97 1.55
N GLU A 14 16.00 -1.41 1.23
CA GLU A 14 16.53 -0.16 1.80
C GLU A 14 16.62 -0.13 3.34
N ASN A 15 16.55 -1.30 3.99
CA ASN A 15 16.42 -1.48 5.44
C ASN A 15 15.20 -0.76 6.03
N GLN A 16 14.10 -0.56 5.29
CA GLN A 16 12.94 0.16 5.78
C GLN A 16 11.66 -0.68 5.69
N ALA A 17 11.01 -0.91 6.83
CA ALA A 17 9.75 -1.63 6.97
C ALA A 17 8.69 -0.78 7.67
N ILE A 18 7.46 -1.29 7.73
CA ILE A 18 6.31 -0.61 8.33
C ILE A 18 5.80 -1.42 9.50
N LYS A 19 5.63 -0.74 10.65
CA LYS A 19 5.09 -1.33 11.87
C LYS A 19 3.72 -0.77 12.20
N ILE A 20 2.75 -1.65 12.42
CA ILE A 20 1.40 -1.27 12.89
C ILE A 20 1.46 -0.96 14.39
N LEU A 21 0.95 0.20 14.81
CA LEU A 21 1.08 0.69 16.20
C LEU A 21 -0.15 0.43 17.08
N LYS A 22 -1.32 0.18 16.50
CA LYS A 22 -2.59 0.04 17.22
C LYS A 22 -3.52 -0.99 16.57
N GLY A 23 -4.56 -1.38 17.30
CA GLY A 23 -5.59 -2.31 16.82
C GLY A 23 -5.19 -3.78 16.95
N LYS A 24 -5.99 -4.65 16.31
CA LYS A 24 -5.86 -6.12 16.34
C LYS A 24 -4.50 -6.61 15.82
N TYR A 25 -3.92 -5.87 14.89
CA TYR A 25 -2.67 -6.23 14.19
C TYR A 25 -1.45 -5.46 14.70
N LYS A 26 -1.55 -4.89 15.91
CA LYS A 26 -0.46 -4.15 16.55
C LYS A 26 0.83 -4.99 16.61
N ASN A 27 1.95 -4.32 16.36
CA ASN A 27 3.32 -4.84 16.34
C ASN A 27 3.68 -5.74 15.15
N ILE A 28 2.75 -6.03 14.23
CA ILE A 28 3.14 -6.64 12.96
C ILE A 28 4.04 -5.67 12.19
N VAL A 29 5.15 -6.19 11.69
CA VAL A 29 6.11 -5.48 10.83
C VAL A 29 6.03 -6.12 9.45
N PHE A 30 5.81 -5.30 8.42
CA PHE A 30 5.70 -5.77 7.04
C PHE A 30 6.40 -4.82 6.07
N THR A 31 6.73 -5.33 4.89
CA THR A 31 7.08 -4.54 3.71
C THR A 31 6.05 -4.77 2.62
N PHE A 32 5.95 -3.82 1.70
CA PHE A 32 5.17 -3.98 0.48
C PHE A 32 6.05 -3.67 -0.73
N GLY A 33 5.74 -4.31 -1.85
CA GLY A 33 6.48 -4.18 -3.09
C GLY A 33 5.63 -3.57 -4.19
N ARG A 34 5.55 -4.28 -5.32
CA ARG A 34 4.80 -3.84 -6.50
C ARG A 34 3.36 -3.49 -6.12
N VAL A 35 2.92 -2.30 -6.53
CA VAL A 35 1.52 -1.86 -6.44
C VAL A 35 0.95 -1.72 -7.84
N SER A 36 -0.32 -2.09 -8.01
CA SER A 36 -1.08 -1.98 -9.26
C SER A 36 -2.51 -1.60 -8.96
N PHE A 37 -3.10 -0.79 -9.85
CA PHE A 37 -4.49 -0.37 -9.78
C PHE A 37 -5.26 -0.99 -10.94
N TYR A 38 -6.49 -1.42 -10.68
CA TYR A 38 -7.37 -2.01 -11.68
C TYR A 38 -8.82 -1.76 -11.29
N GLU A 39 -9.73 -1.89 -12.25
CA GLU A 39 -11.16 -1.70 -12.02
C GLU A 39 -11.89 -3.05 -12.03
N VAL A 40 -12.86 -3.20 -11.15
CA VAL A 40 -13.83 -4.31 -11.14
C VAL A 40 -15.19 -3.68 -10.95
N ASP A 41 -16.12 -3.88 -11.89
CA ASP A 41 -17.48 -3.33 -11.84
C ASP A 41 -17.51 -1.82 -11.55
N ASP A 42 -16.74 -1.03 -12.33
CA ASP A 42 -16.55 0.42 -12.18
C ASP A 42 -16.02 0.87 -10.81
N SER A 43 -15.51 -0.06 -10.00
CA SER A 43 -14.94 0.21 -8.68
C SER A 43 -13.42 0.08 -8.73
N PRO A 44 -12.65 1.08 -8.26
CA PRO A 44 -11.20 1.02 -8.24
C PRO A 44 -10.73 0.04 -7.16
N HIS A 45 -9.77 -0.82 -7.54
CA HIS A 45 -9.14 -1.80 -6.68
C HIS A 45 -7.63 -1.63 -6.73
N ILE A 46 -7.00 -1.92 -5.59
CA ILE A 46 -5.55 -1.96 -5.45
C ILE A 46 -5.10 -3.41 -5.25
N LYS A 47 -4.02 -3.79 -5.93
CA LYS A 47 -3.31 -5.04 -5.70
C LYS A 47 -1.86 -4.71 -5.41
N PHE A 48 -1.34 -5.29 -4.33
CA PHE A 48 0.04 -5.12 -3.92
C PHE A 48 0.62 -6.44 -3.41
N ASP A 49 1.93 -6.59 -3.56
CA ASP A 49 2.67 -7.67 -2.92
C ASP A 49 3.11 -7.21 -1.52
N TYR A 50 3.06 -8.08 -0.52
CA TYR A 50 3.55 -7.79 0.82
C TYR A 50 4.30 -8.98 1.43
N THR A 51 5.17 -8.69 2.39
CA THR A 51 5.85 -9.69 3.21
C THR A 51 5.74 -9.31 4.68
N VAL A 52 5.23 -10.21 5.53
CA VAL A 52 5.30 -10.06 6.98
C VAL A 52 6.70 -10.45 7.44
N LEU A 53 7.41 -9.51 8.06
CA LEU A 53 8.78 -9.67 8.54
C LEU A 53 8.81 -10.02 10.04
N GLU A 54 7.90 -9.44 10.83
CA GLU A 54 7.71 -9.79 12.23
C GLU A 54 6.23 -9.97 12.57
N GLY A 55 5.92 -10.99 13.37
CA GLY A 55 4.56 -11.37 13.73
C GLY A 55 4.07 -12.57 12.92
N ASN A 56 2.86 -13.04 13.25
CA ASN A 56 2.21 -14.10 12.48
C ASN A 56 1.32 -13.47 11.42
N ASP A 57 1.46 -13.90 10.17
CA ASP A 57 0.55 -13.49 9.10
C ASP A 57 -0.86 -14.02 9.40
N PRO A 58 -1.85 -13.14 9.63
CA PRO A 58 -3.23 -13.55 9.84
C PRO A 58 -3.92 -14.08 8.57
N ASP A 59 -3.37 -13.82 7.38
CA ASP A 59 -3.86 -14.22 6.05
C ASP A 59 -5.39 -14.17 5.93
N ASN A 60 -5.95 -12.97 6.16
CA ASN A 60 -7.38 -12.75 6.04
C ASN A 60 -7.69 -11.36 5.48
N GLU A 61 -8.91 -11.22 4.98
CA GLU A 61 -9.37 -10.01 4.28
C GLU A 61 -9.28 -8.75 5.16
N ASP A 62 -9.63 -8.84 6.45
CA ASP A 62 -9.55 -7.71 7.38
C ASP A 62 -8.10 -7.23 7.57
N PHE A 63 -7.14 -8.15 7.62
CA PHE A 63 -5.73 -7.81 7.64
C PHE A 63 -5.27 -7.19 6.31
N ASN A 64 -5.64 -7.79 5.19
CA ASN A 64 -5.28 -7.29 3.85
C ASN A 64 -5.83 -5.88 3.60
N ASN A 65 -7.04 -5.58 4.08
CA ASN A 65 -7.64 -4.25 3.99
C ASN A 65 -6.86 -3.23 4.83
N ILE A 66 -6.43 -3.59 6.04
CA ILE A 66 -5.58 -2.72 6.87
C ILE A 66 -4.22 -2.45 6.21
N LEU A 67 -3.61 -3.47 5.60
CA LEU A 67 -2.36 -3.26 4.85
C LEU A 67 -2.58 -2.35 3.64
N GLY A 68 -3.67 -2.58 2.89
CA GLY A 68 -4.05 -1.75 1.76
C GLY A 68 -4.26 -0.29 2.14
N ASP A 69 -5.00 -0.03 3.22
CA ASP A 69 -5.22 1.32 3.76
C ASP A 69 -3.89 2.02 4.09
N VAL A 70 -2.94 1.30 4.70
CA VAL A 70 -1.60 1.84 5.01
C VAL A 70 -0.81 2.14 3.74
N VAL A 71 -0.83 1.23 2.75
CA VAL A 71 -0.13 1.43 1.46
C VAL A 71 -0.69 2.65 0.72
N VAL A 72 -2.02 2.80 0.65
CA VAL A 72 -2.66 3.95 0.02
C VAL A 72 -2.29 5.26 0.72
N ASP A 73 -2.33 5.30 2.05
CA ASP A 73 -1.94 6.50 2.82
C ASP A 73 -0.47 6.87 2.59
N ILE A 74 0.43 5.89 2.49
CA ILE A 74 1.84 6.14 2.14
C ILE A 74 1.95 6.74 0.74
N LEU A 75 1.33 6.11 -0.26
CA LEU A 75 1.37 6.59 -1.65
C LEU A 75 0.82 8.01 -1.75
N GLU A 76 -0.33 8.29 -1.14
CA GLU A 76 -0.92 9.63 -1.12
C GLU A 76 0.01 10.69 -0.52
N ARG A 77 0.73 10.37 0.56
CA ARG A 77 1.67 11.29 1.19
C ARG A 77 2.87 11.55 0.29
N GLU A 78 3.46 10.49 -0.27
CA GLU A 78 4.58 10.61 -1.21
C GLU A 78 4.22 11.46 -2.43
N PHE A 79 2.99 11.33 -2.96
CA PHE A 79 2.50 12.16 -4.08
C PHE A 79 2.22 13.62 -3.67
N LYS A 80 1.67 13.85 -2.48
CA LYS A 80 1.42 15.22 -1.98
C LYS A 80 2.72 15.97 -1.69
N GLU A 81 3.73 15.26 -1.20
CA GLU A 81 5.04 15.83 -0.87
C GLU A 81 5.94 15.96 -2.10
N ASN A 82 5.75 15.13 -3.13
CA ASN A 82 6.46 15.20 -4.41
C ASN A 82 5.53 15.63 -5.55
N ALA A 83 5.37 16.93 -5.77
CA ALA A 83 4.51 17.53 -6.82
C ALA A 83 4.86 17.14 -8.28
N ASN A 84 5.93 16.37 -8.50
CA ASN A 84 6.33 15.80 -9.80
C ASN A 84 6.04 14.30 -9.92
N GLY A 85 5.41 13.68 -8.92
CA GLY A 85 4.96 12.29 -8.97
C GLY A 85 3.82 12.14 -9.96
N VAL A 86 4.16 11.94 -11.24
CA VAL A 86 3.19 11.70 -12.30
C VAL A 86 2.63 10.29 -12.11
N LEU A 87 1.33 10.19 -11.79
CA LEU A 87 0.56 9.01 -12.19
C LEU A 87 0.55 9.02 -13.72
N VAL A 88 1.35 8.14 -14.36
CA VAL A 88 1.09 7.82 -15.77
C VAL A 88 -0.17 6.98 -15.77
N ASP A 89 -1.30 7.66 -15.69
CA ASP A 89 -2.57 7.07 -16.00
C ASP A 89 -2.55 6.77 -17.50
N ASN A 90 -2.44 5.50 -17.87
CA ASN A 90 -2.62 5.08 -19.26
C ASN A 90 -4.12 5.00 -19.63
N ALA A 91 -5.02 5.53 -18.80
CA ALA A 91 -6.46 5.57 -19.07
C ALA A 91 -6.91 6.75 -19.96
N ASP A 92 -6.09 7.19 -20.91
CA ASP A 92 -6.59 7.86 -22.13
C ASP A 92 -7.30 6.84 -23.05
N TYR A 93 -8.26 6.10 -22.50
CA TYR A 93 -9.32 5.47 -23.26
C TYR A 93 -10.49 6.46 -23.30
N ARG A 94 -10.46 7.37 -24.28
CA ARG A 94 -11.60 7.93 -25.06
C ARG A 94 -11.30 9.30 -25.67
N GLU A 95 -10.43 9.32 -26.67
CA GLU A 95 -10.61 10.16 -27.87
C GLU A 95 -10.30 9.23 -29.06
N ASN A 96 -11.23 8.72 -29.85
CA ASN A 96 -12.17 9.44 -30.69
C ASN A 96 -13.24 8.44 -31.16
N ASN A 97 -14.52 8.75 -30.90
CA ASN A 97 -15.62 8.17 -31.64
C ASN A 97 -16.51 9.35 -32.07
N THR A 98 -16.19 9.94 -33.21
CA THR A 98 -17.10 10.76 -34.04
C THR A 98 -16.69 10.59 -35.48
#